data_AF-A0A5B7ZQS6-F1
#
_entry.id   AF-A0A5B7ZQS6-F1
#
_cell.length_a   1.000
_cell.length_b   1.000
_cell.length_c   1.000
_cell.angle_alpha   90.00
_cell.angle_beta   90.00
_cell.angle_gamma   90.00
#
_symmetry.space_group_name_H-M   'P 1'
#
loop_
_entity.id
_entity.type
_entity.pdbx_description
1 polymer ?
#
loop_
_entity_poly.entity_id
_entity_poly.type
_entity_poly.pdbx_seq_one_letter_code
_entity_poly.pdbx_strand_id
1 'polypeptide(L)'
;MTMRATDSIATAHARKAMLLACLAGAGCARQGVEFRLEPAVVRACELPVATRVSWDVTRLGLQHVDIEVANLGEAPKAWTNGGAKGSETSGAWAQDGYTVILKSRNGVELARRTLTTVACPD
;
A
#
# COMPACT_ATOMS: atom_id res chain seq x y z
N MET A 1 41.53 51.66 10.58
CA MET A 1 42.23 50.37 10.69
C MET A 1 41.79 49.69 11.96
N THR A 2 40.78 48.81 11.88
CA THR A 2 40.52 47.66 12.78
C THR A 2 39.35 46.87 12.19
N MET A 3 39.64 45.65 11.73
CA MET A 3 38.67 44.62 11.33
C MET A 3 38.19 43.81 12.54
N ARG A 4 36.95 43.30 12.47
CA ARG A 4 36.41 42.01 12.99
C ARG A 4 34.91 41.97 12.57
N ALA A 5 34.42 41.13 11.66
CA ALA A 5 34.23 39.66 11.71
C ALA A 5 33.55 39.24 13.04
N THR A 6 32.42 38.54 13.14
CA THR A 6 31.70 37.61 12.23
C THR A 6 30.30 37.32 12.81
N ASP A 7 29.36 36.95 11.93
CA ASP A 7 28.19 36.05 12.11
C ASP A 7 27.22 36.17 13.31
N SER A 8 25.92 36.21 13.00
CA SER A 8 24.95 35.24 13.55
C SER A 8 23.65 35.21 12.74
N ILE A 9 23.43 34.03 12.16
CA ILE A 9 22.24 33.55 11.45
C ILE A 9 21.09 33.39 12.46
N ALA A 10 19.89 33.89 12.14
CA ALA A 10 18.67 33.44 12.81
C ALA A 10 17.44 33.49 11.91
N THR A 11 17.12 32.30 11.39
CA THR A 11 15.78 31.72 11.28
C THR A 11 14.76 32.40 10.35
N ALA A 12 14.75 31.90 9.11
CA ALA A 12 13.62 31.96 8.21
C ALA A 12 12.43 31.17 8.81
N HIS A 13 11.33 31.87 9.10
CA HIS A 13 10.04 31.26 9.41
C HIS A 13 9.38 30.72 8.13
N ALA A 14 9.75 29.51 7.72
CA ALA A 14 8.99 28.75 6.72
C ALA A 14 7.75 28.11 7.37
N ARG A 15 6.74 28.93 7.67
CA ARG A 15 5.37 28.45 7.92
C ARG A 15 4.63 28.40 6.59
N LYS A 16 4.53 27.22 5.97
CA LYS A 16 3.61 26.83 4.86
C LYS A 16 4.16 25.53 4.26
N ALA A 17 3.45 24.43 4.06
CA ALA A 17 2.06 24.10 4.25
C ALA A 17 2.01 22.58 4.47
N MET A 18 1.34 22.14 5.52
CA MET A 18 1.02 20.73 5.72
C MET A 18 -0.18 20.41 4.84
N LEU A 19 0.08 19.90 3.63
CA LEU A 19 -0.95 19.36 2.76
C LEU A 19 -1.42 18.02 3.37
N LEU A 20 -2.50 18.08 4.15
CA LEU A 20 -3.30 16.91 4.50
C LEU A 20 -3.92 16.36 3.20
N ALA A 21 -3.32 15.32 2.63
CA ALA A 21 -3.94 14.53 1.58
C ALA A 21 -4.82 13.44 2.22
N CYS A 22 -6.07 13.79 2.57
CA CYS A 22 -7.12 12.82 2.83
C CYS A 22 -7.87 12.55 1.53
N LEU A 23 -7.46 11.52 0.78
CA LEU A 23 -8.24 10.96 -0.31
C LEU A 23 -8.81 9.61 0.16
N ALA A 24 -10.10 9.43 -0.10
CA ALA A 24 -10.96 8.39 0.45
C ALA A 24 -10.45 6.96 0.19
N GLY A 25 -10.89 6.06 1.09
CA GLY A 25 -10.39 4.70 1.29
C GLY A 25 -10.16 3.86 0.03
N ALA A 26 -8.91 3.41 -0.13
CA ALA A 26 -8.51 2.10 -0.66
C ALA A 26 -6.98 1.94 -0.51
N GLY A 27 -6.47 2.02 0.72
CA GLY A 27 -5.11 1.66 1.10
C GLY A 27 -3.97 2.63 0.69
N CYS A 28 -2.98 2.76 1.57
CA CYS A 28 -1.78 3.55 1.31
C CYS A 28 -0.87 2.83 0.30
N ALA A 29 -0.36 3.57 -0.67
CA ALA A 29 0.71 3.12 -1.55
C ALA A 29 1.84 4.16 -1.54
N ARG A 30 3.09 3.70 -1.50
CA ARG A 30 4.25 4.56 -1.65
C ARG A 30 4.26 5.16 -3.06
N GLN A 31 4.73 6.39 -3.21
CA GLN A 31 4.90 7.00 -4.53
C GLN A 31 5.73 6.09 -5.45
N GLY A 32 5.30 5.96 -6.70
CA GLY A 32 5.95 5.09 -7.68
C GLY A 32 5.44 3.64 -7.73
N VAL A 33 4.65 3.21 -6.75
CA VAL A 33 4.05 1.86 -6.70
C VAL A 33 2.67 1.86 -7.33
N GLU A 34 2.44 0.96 -8.28
CA GLU A 34 1.09 0.55 -8.68
C GLU A 34 0.76 -0.78 -8.02
N PHE A 35 -0.35 -0.85 -7.28
CA PHE A 35 -0.81 -2.08 -6.64
C PHE A 35 -2.33 -2.12 -6.63
N ARG A 36 -2.90 -3.20 -7.16
CA ARG A 36 -4.34 -3.38 -7.34
C ARG A 36 -4.79 -4.73 -6.81
N LEU A 37 -6.01 -4.75 -6.27
CA LEU A 37 -6.77 -5.93 -5.88
C LEU A 37 -8.07 -5.94 -6.70
N GLU A 38 -8.38 -7.06 -7.35
CA GLU A 38 -9.57 -7.26 -8.17
C GLU A 38 -10.29 -8.57 -7.78
N PRO A 39 -11.60 -8.55 -7.47
CA PRO A 39 -12.42 -7.35 -7.28
C PRO A 39 -11.95 -6.54 -6.06
N ALA A 40 -12.11 -5.21 -6.13
CA ALA A 40 -11.85 -4.34 -4.99
C ALA A 40 -13.05 -4.26 -4.03
N VAL A 41 -14.26 -4.50 -4.56
CA VAL A 41 -15.53 -4.47 -3.82
C VAL A 41 -16.34 -5.70 -4.20
N VAL A 42 -16.93 -6.38 -3.20
CA VAL A 42 -17.83 -7.52 -3.39
C VAL A 42 -19.03 -7.43 -2.46
N ARG A 43 -20.11 -8.14 -2.78
CA ARG A 43 -21.25 -8.27 -1.86
C ARG A 43 -20.96 -9.34 -0.80
N ALA A 44 -21.53 -9.17 0.39
CA ALA A 44 -21.36 -10.13 1.49
C ALA A 44 -21.80 -11.56 1.11
N CYS A 45 -22.84 -11.70 0.28
CA CYS A 45 -23.39 -12.97 -0.21
C CYS A 45 -22.55 -13.63 -1.30
N GLU A 46 -21.51 -12.98 -1.80
CA GLU A 46 -20.58 -13.54 -2.79
C GLU A 46 -19.33 -14.15 -2.13
N LEU A 47 -19.13 -13.89 -0.83
CA LEU A 47 -17.98 -14.40 -0.09
C LEU A 47 -18.11 -15.91 0.20
N PRO A 48 -16.99 -16.66 0.21
CA PRO A 48 -15.64 -16.23 -0.12
C PRO A 48 -15.40 -16.08 -1.63
N VAL A 49 -14.56 -15.13 -2.01
CA VAL A 49 -14.20 -14.89 -3.43
C VAL A 49 -12.73 -15.16 -3.72
N ALA A 50 -12.43 -15.48 -4.98
CA ALA A 50 -11.07 -15.44 -5.50
C ALA A 50 -10.70 -13.99 -5.83
N THR A 51 -9.45 -13.61 -5.59
CA THR A 51 -8.95 -12.26 -5.88
C THR A 51 -7.69 -12.31 -6.73
N ARG A 52 -7.55 -11.38 -7.66
CA ARG A 52 -6.33 -11.13 -8.39
C ARG A 52 -5.63 -9.90 -7.83
N VAL A 53 -4.33 -10.00 -7.60
CA VAL A 53 -3.48 -8.85 -7.37
C VAL A 53 -2.62 -8.57 -8.58
N SER A 54 -2.34 -7.30 -8.84
CA SER A 54 -1.33 -6.88 -9.82
C SER A 54 -0.48 -5.76 -9.26
N TRP A 55 0.80 -5.75 -9.63
CA TRP A 55 1.77 -4.79 -9.13
C TRP A 55 2.75 -4.32 -10.20
N ASP A 56 3.24 -3.10 -10.01
CA ASP A 56 4.38 -2.52 -10.71
C ASP A 56 5.19 -1.64 -9.73
N VAL A 57 6.40 -2.09 -9.42
CA VAL A 57 7.38 -1.38 -8.56
C VAL A 57 8.64 -1.00 -9.34
N THR A 58 8.62 -1.07 -10.67
CA THR A 58 9.79 -0.80 -11.52
C THR A 58 10.37 0.61 -11.29
N ARG A 59 9.50 1.59 -11.01
CA ARG A 59 9.89 2.97 -10.69
C ARG A 59 10.68 3.12 -9.38
N LEU A 60 10.70 2.09 -8.53
CA LEU A 60 11.50 2.06 -7.31
C LEU A 60 12.87 1.41 -7.51
N GLY A 61 13.18 0.88 -8.70
CA GLY A 61 14.42 0.14 -8.96
C GLY A 61 14.51 -1.21 -8.25
N LEU A 62 13.39 -1.69 -7.68
CA LEU A 62 13.30 -3.00 -7.04
C LEU A 62 13.20 -4.10 -8.10
N GLN A 63 13.87 -5.24 -7.85
CA GLN A 63 13.83 -6.40 -8.74
C GLN A 63 12.78 -7.44 -8.32
N HIS A 64 12.44 -7.46 -7.03
CA HIS A 64 11.58 -8.47 -6.44
C HIS A 64 10.66 -7.87 -5.38
N VAL A 65 9.53 -8.51 -5.18
CA VAL A 65 8.54 -8.20 -4.14
C VAL A 65 8.09 -9.47 -3.43
N ASP A 66 7.63 -9.29 -2.21
CA ASP A 66 6.89 -10.29 -1.44
C ASP A 66 5.45 -9.81 -1.25
N ILE A 67 4.48 -10.72 -1.29
CA ILE A 67 3.07 -10.43 -1.07
C ILE A 67 2.58 -11.25 0.10
N GLU A 68 2.08 -10.55 1.11
CA GLU A 68 1.45 -11.12 2.29
C GLU A 68 -0.06 -10.89 2.24
N VAL A 69 -0.79 -11.73 2.97
CA VAL A 69 -2.23 -11.71 3.09
C VAL A 69 -2.62 -11.75 4.57
N ALA A 70 -3.66 -11.02 4.94
CA ALA A 70 -4.16 -10.96 6.30
C ALA A 70 -5.69 -10.92 6.31
N ASN A 71 -6.29 -11.62 7.25
CA ASN A 71 -7.70 -11.46 7.62
C ASN A 71 -7.82 -10.53 8.84
N LEU A 72 -9.02 -10.04 9.10
CA LEU A 72 -9.27 -9.16 10.24
C LEU A 72 -8.89 -9.86 11.56
N GLY A 73 -8.02 -9.23 12.34
CA GLY A 73 -7.55 -9.76 13.63
C GLY A 73 -6.44 -10.82 13.54
N GLU A 74 -6.02 -11.22 12.34
CA GLU A 74 -4.91 -12.16 12.15
C GLU A 74 -3.60 -11.46 11.78
N ALA A 75 -2.47 -12.08 12.14
CA ALA A 75 -1.17 -11.67 11.65
C ALA A 75 -1.04 -11.95 10.14
N PRO A 76 -0.36 -11.08 9.36
CA PRO A 76 -0.08 -11.33 7.95
C PRO A 76 0.71 -12.62 7.74
N LYS A 77 0.35 -13.36 6.69
CA LYS A 77 1.00 -14.60 6.26
C LYS A 77 1.58 -14.41 4.87
N ALA A 78 2.75 -15.00 4.62
CA ALA A 78 3.33 -15.02 3.29
C ALA A 78 2.40 -15.77 2.32
N TRP A 79 2.15 -15.18 1.16
CA TRP A 79 1.32 -15.79 0.13
C TRP A 79 2.12 -16.13 -1.13
N THR A 80 2.76 -15.12 -1.72
CA THR A 80 3.54 -15.29 -2.95
C THR A 80 4.70 -14.29 -3.02
N ASN A 81 5.59 -14.47 -3.98
CA ASN A 81 6.62 -13.51 -4.34
C ASN A 81 6.67 -13.35 -5.86
N GLY A 82 7.35 -12.31 -6.34
CA GLY A 82 7.49 -12.11 -7.77
C GLY A 82 8.54 -11.07 -8.14
N GLY A 83 8.64 -10.80 -9.44
CA GLY A 83 9.53 -9.77 -9.98
C GLY A 83 9.01 -8.34 -9.74
N ALA A 84 9.68 -7.36 -10.35
CA ALA A 84 9.33 -5.95 -10.23
C ALA A 84 7.92 -5.59 -10.76
N LYS A 85 7.36 -6.42 -11.64
CA LYS A 85 6.02 -6.26 -12.20
C LYS A 85 5.38 -7.63 -12.36
N GLY A 86 4.09 -7.75 -12.08
CA GLY A 86 3.41 -9.02 -12.22
C GLY A 86 1.97 -9.00 -11.74
N SER A 87 1.36 -10.19 -11.73
CA SER A 87 0.04 -10.44 -11.18
C SER A 87 -0.06 -11.87 -10.66
N GLU A 88 -0.89 -12.08 -9.64
CA GLU A 88 -1.17 -13.40 -9.09
C GLU A 88 -2.66 -13.53 -8.75
N THR A 89 -3.23 -14.71 -8.92
CA THR A 89 -4.64 -14.99 -8.58
C THR A 89 -4.73 -15.97 -7.42
N SER A 90 -5.46 -15.60 -6.38
CA SER A 90 -5.73 -16.46 -5.23
C SER A 90 -6.86 -17.44 -5.53
N GLY A 91 -6.96 -18.51 -4.73
CA GLY A 91 -8.19 -19.30 -4.64
C GLY A 91 -9.34 -18.54 -3.98
N ALA A 92 -10.53 -19.15 -3.93
CA ALA A 92 -11.72 -18.57 -3.32
C ALA A 92 -11.72 -18.65 -1.79
N TRP A 93 -10.93 -17.81 -1.13
CA TRP A 93 -10.79 -17.77 0.33
C TRP A 93 -10.73 -16.35 0.90
N ALA A 94 -10.82 -15.31 0.07
CA ALA A 94 -10.92 -13.94 0.57
C ALA A 94 -12.27 -13.73 1.26
N GLN A 95 -12.22 -13.27 2.50
CA GLN A 95 -13.36 -12.94 3.36
C GLN A 95 -13.45 -11.41 3.52
N ASP A 96 -14.47 -10.93 4.23
CA ASP A 96 -14.54 -9.52 4.62
C ASP A 96 -13.28 -9.09 5.41
N GLY A 97 -12.78 -7.89 5.13
CA GLY A 97 -11.53 -7.38 5.68
C GLY A 97 -10.24 -8.04 5.14
N TYR A 98 -10.34 -8.95 4.16
CA TYR A 98 -9.19 -9.55 3.49
C TYR A 98 -8.25 -8.46 2.95
N THR A 99 -6.99 -8.51 3.37
CA THR A 99 -5.99 -7.50 3.07
C THR A 99 -4.78 -8.12 2.40
N VAL A 100 -4.36 -7.55 1.28
CA VAL A 100 -3.10 -7.88 0.59
C VAL A 100 -2.08 -6.78 0.85
N ILE A 101 -0.85 -7.19 1.16
CA ILE A 101 0.24 -6.30 1.53
C ILE A 101 1.41 -6.60 0.60
N LEU A 102 1.81 -5.60 -0.18
CA LEU A 102 2.98 -5.65 -1.06
C LEU A 102 4.20 -5.13 -0.31
N LYS A 103 5.28 -5.93 -0.28
CA LYS A 103 6.51 -5.61 0.44
C LYS A 103 7.73 -5.73 -0.47
N SER A 104 8.74 -4.91 -0.19
CA SER A 104 10.10 -5.17 -0.67
C SER A 104 10.67 -6.41 0.03
N ARG A 105 11.66 -7.05 -0.57
CA ARG A 105 12.33 -8.25 -0.01
C ARG A 105 13.00 -8.02 1.36
N ASN A 106 13.29 -6.77 1.69
CA ASN A 106 13.81 -6.29 2.96
C ASN A 106 12.70 -5.94 3.98
N GLY A 107 11.45 -6.32 3.72
CA GLY A 107 10.34 -6.24 4.67
C GLY A 107 9.60 -4.91 4.71
N VAL A 108 10.02 -3.90 3.94
CA VAL A 108 9.32 -2.59 3.87
C VAL A 108 7.98 -2.73 3.14
N GLU A 109 6.90 -2.31 3.78
CA GLU A 109 5.57 -2.21 3.15
C GLU A 109 5.58 -1.11 2.07
N LEU A 110 5.25 -1.50 0.85
CA LEU A 110 5.20 -0.64 -0.33
C LEU A 110 3.78 -0.20 -0.64
N ALA A 111 2.81 -1.09 -0.48
CA ALA A 111 1.40 -0.79 -0.64
C ALA A 111 0.52 -1.83 0.07
N ARG A 112 -0.72 -1.45 0.36
CA ARG A 112 -1.73 -2.32 0.95
C ARG A 112 -3.07 -2.10 0.27
N ARG A 113 -3.84 -3.17 0.06
CA ARG A 113 -5.24 -3.10 -0.39
C ARG A 113 -6.09 -4.02 0.46
N THR A 114 -7.29 -3.56 0.78
CA THR A 114 -8.27 -4.33 1.56
C THR A 114 -9.52 -4.48 0.71
N LEU A 115 -10.00 -5.71 0.61
CA LEU A 115 -11.28 -6.03 -0.03
C LEU A 115 -12.39 -5.31 0.74
N THR A 116 -13.21 -4.55 0.02
CA THR A 116 -14.37 -3.89 0.62
C THR A 116 -15.59 -4.77 0.42
N THR A 117 -16.32 -5.06 1.48
CA THR A 117 -17.58 -5.79 1.40
C THR A 117 -18.77 -4.83 1.56
N VAL A 118 -19.78 -4.98 0.69
CA VAL A 118 -21.04 -4.23 0.76
C VAL A 118 -22.22 -5.15 1.06
N ALA A 119 -23.32 -4.58 1.55
CA ALA A 119 -24.53 -5.33 1.84
C ALA A 119 -25.11 -6.02 0.59
N CYS A 120 -25.85 -7.12 0.82
CA CYS A 120 -26.64 -7.76 -0.21
C CYS A 120 -27.91 -6.95 -0.48
N PRO A 121 -28.48 -7.05 -1.70
CA PRO A 121 -29.85 -6.59 -1.92
C PRO A 121 -30.81 -7.41 -1.04
N ASP A 122 -31.91 -6.76 -0.64
CA ASP A 122 -33.03 -7.39 0.08
C ASP A 122 -33.77 -8.44 -0.77
#